data_AF-A0A2A7HT78-F1
#
_entry.id   AF-A0A2A7HT78-F1
#
_cell.length_a   1.000
_cell.length_b   1.000
_cell.length_c   1.000
_cell.angle_alpha   90.00
_cell.angle_beta   90.00
_cell.angle_gamma   90.00
#
_symmetry.space_group_name_H-M   'P 1'
#
loop_
_entity.id
_entity.type
_entity.pdbx_description
1 polymer ?
#
loop_
_entity_poly.entity_id
_entity_poly.type
_entity_poly.pdbx_seq_one_letter_code
_entity_poly.pdbx_strand_id
1 'polypeptide(L)' 'MAKAYTDLRIARTKEAICDARTELIHEKGMDSITVKDITTKANINRGTFTPN' A
#
# COMPACT_ATOMS: atom_id res chain seq x y z
N MET A 1 2.10 30.72 7.47
CA MET A 1 1.99 29.27 7.73
C MET A 1 1.91 28.56 6.39
N ALA A 2 3.01 28.00 5.90
CA ALA A 2 3.00 27.23 4.65
C ALA A 2 2.33 25.88 4.91
N LYS A 3 1.15 25.65 4.33
CA LYS A 3 0.50 24.34 4.32
C LYS A 3 1.43 23.39 3.58
N ALA A 4 2.06 22.45 4.28
CA ALA A 4 2.81 21.37 3.66
C ALA A 4 1.85 20.63 2.74
N TYR A 5 1.97 20.84 1.43
CA TYR A 5 1.23 20.09 0.44
C TYR A 5 1.80 18.68 0.43
N THR A 6 1.22 17.80 1.26
CA THR A 6 1.45 16.37 1.13
C THR A 6 1.03 15.97 -0.27
N ASP A 7 1.96 15.40 -1.03
CA ASP A 7 1.67 14.92 -2.38
C ASP A 7 0.50 13.92 -2.29
N LEU A 8 -0.64 14.29 -2.90
CA LEU A 8 -1.86 13.48 -2.88
C LEU A 8 -1.64 12.11 -3.51
N ARG A 9 -0.68 11.99 -4.43
CA ARG A 9 -0.30 10.69 -5.00
C ARG A 9 0.30 9.78 -3.94
N ILE A 10 1.20 10.31 -3.10
CA ILE A 10 1.79 9.55 -2.00
C ILE A 10 0.70 9.11 -1.01
N ALA A 11 -0.21 10.01 -0.66
CA ALA A 11 -1.32 9.70 0.25
C ALA A 11 -2.19 8.56 -0.28
N ARG A 12 -2.65 8.65 -1.54
CA ARG A 12 -3.48 7.62 -2.18
C ARG A 12 -2.75 6.29 -2.34
N THR A 13 -1.46 6.31 -2.66
CA THR A 13 -0.64 5.08 -2.72
C THR A 13 -0.55 4.42 -1.36
N LYS A 14 -0.35 5.17 -0.28
CA LYS A 14 -0.30 4.62 1.08
C LYS A 14 -1.64 4.00 1.50
N GLU A 15 -2.74 4.69 1.21
CA GLU A 15 -4.10 4.19 1.46
C GLU A 15 -4.34 2.86 0.72
N ALA A 16 -4.08 2.80 -0.58
CA ALA A 16 -4.24 1.59 -1.37
C ALA A 16 -3.38 0.41 -0.87
N ILE A 17 -2.14 0.67 -0.42
CA ILE A 17 -1.27 -0.37 0.18
C ILE A 17 -1.87 -0.89 1.50
N CYS A 18 -2.36 0.01 2.36
CA CYS A 18 -2.94 -0.36 3.65
C CYS A 18 -4.22 -1.19 3.48
N ASP A 19 -5.10 -0.79 2.56
CA ASP A 19 -6.34 -1.51 2.26
C ASP A 19 -6.03 -2.89 1.72
N ALA A 20 -5.17 -2.98 0.69
CA ALA A 20 -4.74 -4.24 0.10
C ALA A 20 -4.11 -5.18 1.14
N ARG A 21 -3.22 -4.65 2.00
CA ARG A 21 -2.58 -5.44 3.06
C ARG A 21 -3.61 -5.97 4.05
N THR A 22 -4.54 -5.13 4.50
CA THR A 22 -5.57 -5.51 5.47
C THR A 22 -6.44 -6.63 4.92
N GLU A 23 -6.94 -6.47 3.69
CA GLU A 23 -7.73 -7.51 3.04
C GLU A 23 -6.95 -8.82 2.86
N LEU A 24 -5.67 -8.74 2.47
CA LEU A 24 -4.83 -9.94 2.32
C LEU A 24 -4.58 -10.66 3.65
N ILE A 25 -4.50 -9.94 4.77
CA ILE A 25 -4.41 -10.54 6.12
C ILE A 25 -5.69 -11.32 6.43
N HIS A 26 -6.85 -10.76 6.09
CA HIS A 26 -8.12 -11.46 6.26
C HIS A 26 -8.27 -12.69 5.35
N GLU A 27 -7.71 -12.65 4.13
CA GLU A 27 -7.82 -13.73 3.15
C GLU A 27 -6.83 -14.88 3.36
N LYS A 28 -5.58 -14.58 3.72
CA LYS A 28 -4.46 -15.55 3.69
C LYS A 28 -3.71 -15.69 5.01
N GLY A 29 -3.96 -14.79 5.98
CA GLY A 29 -3.16 -14.65 7.19
C GLY A 29 -1.83 -13.92 6.94
N MET A 30 -1.31 -13.27 7.98
CA MET A 30 -0.15 -12.37 7.91
C MET A 30 1.11 -13.04 7.32
N ASP A 31 1.38 -14.29 7.70
CA ASP A 31 2.62 -15.00 7.35
C ASP A 31 2.68 -15.43 5.87
N SER A 32 1.53 -15.46 5.20
CA SER A 32 1.39 -15.94 3.81
C SER A 32 1.44 -14.82 2.77
N ILE A 33 1.47 -13.55 3.20
CA ILE A 33 1.36 -12.39 2.29
C ILE A 33 2.74 -12.03 1.77
N THR A 34 2.85 -11.85 0.45
CA THR A 34 4.07 -11.34 -0.18
C THR A 34 3.92 -9.90 -0.62
N VAL A 35 5.05 -9.22 -0.84
CA VAL A 35 5.07 -7.90 -1.50
C VAL A 35 4.36 -7.95 -2.86
N LYS A 36 4.48 -9.06 -3.59
CA LYS A 36 3.82 -9.24 -4.90
C LYS A 36 2.28 -9.21 -4.75
N ASP A 37 1.74 -9.89 -3.74
CA ASP A 37 0.30 -9.88 -3.46
C ASP A 37 -0.19 -8.46 -3.20
N ILE A 38 0.51 -7.73 -2.32
CA ILE A 38 0.14 -6.35 -1.96
C ILE A 38 0.21 -5.43 -3.17
N THR A 39 1.29 -5.48 -3.95
CA THR A 39 1.45 -4.61 -5.14
C THR A 39 0.42 -4.92 -6.22
N THR A 40 0.06 -6.20 -6.38
CA THR A 40 -0.98 -6.63 -7.34
C THR A 40 -2.34 -6.11 -6.90
N LYS A 41 -2.69 -6.30 -5.62
CA LYS A 41 -4.01 -5.93 -5.09
C LYS A 41 -4.21 -4.42 -4.96
N ALA A 42 -3.16 -3.69 -4.57
CA ALA A 42 -3.16 -2.22 -4.54
C ALA A 42 -3.06 -1.59 -5.94
N ASN A 43 -2.89 -2.38 -7.00
CA ASN A 43 -2.69 -1.93 -8.39
C ASN A 43 -1.55 -0.89 -8.52
N ILE A 44 -0.39 -1.21 -7.95
CA ILE A 44 0.80 -0.36 -8.01
C ILE A 44 2.02 -1.13 -8.53
N ASN A 45 2.95 -0.41 -9.13
CA ASN A 45 4.26 -0.97 -9.47
C ASN A 45 5.04 -1.27 -8.20
N ARG A 46 5.84 -2.36 -8.23
CA ARG A 46 6.73 -2.72 -7.11
C ARG A 46 7.71 -1.61 -6.73
N GLY A 47 8.18 -0.82 -7.70
CA GLY A 47 9.05 0.34 -7.44
C GLY A 47 8.37 1.49 -6.67
N THR A 48 7.03 1.49 -6.63
CA THR A 48 6.23 2.44 -5.86
C THR A 48 5.99 1.96 -4.42
N PHE A 49 6.19 0.67 -4.13
CA PHE A 49 5.98 0.11 -2.80
C PHE A 49 7.05 0.61 -1.83
N THR A 50 6.64 1.42 -0.85
CA THR A 50 7.49 1.92 0.22
C THR A 50 7.28 1.07 1.49
N PRO A 51 8.29 0.34 1.99
CA PRO A 51 8.13 -0.57 3.13
C PRO A 51 8.00 0.12 4.51
N ASN A 52 7.96 1.46 4.58
CA ASN A 52 7.88 2.25 5.81
C ASN A 52 6.75 3.28 5.78
#